data_AF-A0A8D8KR47-F1
#
_entry.id   AF-A0A8D8KR47-F1
#
_cell.length_a   1.000
_cell.length_b   1.000
_cell.length_c   1.000
_cell.angle_alpha   90.00
_cell.angle_beta   90.00
_cell.angle_gamma   90.00
#
_symmetry.space_group_name_H-M   'P 1'
#
loop_
_entity.id
_entity.type
_entity.pdbx_description
1 polymer ?
#
loop_
_entity_poly.entity_id
_entity_poly.type
_entity_poly.pdbx_seq_one_letter_code
_entity_poly.pdbx_strand_id
1 'polypeptide(L)'
;MFSRVLSGRNSAVVAASLGAGALVSSYIMTESGVSAGEKTKLYPPSADFPDLRKHNNCMASALTPAIYGRLRDKLTPNNWSVDQCIQTGVDNPGHPFIKTVGMVAGDEESYEVFAEIFDPVIKDRHNGYDPRNMKHP
;
A
#
# COMPACT_ATOMS: atom_id res chain seq x y z
N MET A 1 -13.18 -53.87 11.00
CA MET A 1 -13.87 -54.10 12.28
C MET A 1 -13.91 -52.76 13.01
N PHE A 2 -15.10 -52.15 13.14
CA PHE A 2 -15.53 -50.94 13.88
C PHE A 2 -14.77 -49.61 13.63
N SER A 3 -15.26 -48.57 12.93
CA SER A 3 -16.51 -47.77 12.92
C SER A 3 -16.57 -46.59 13.91
N ARG A 4 -16.70 -45.37 13.34
CA ARG A 4 -17.38 -44.12 13.79
C ARG A 4 -17.05 -43.05 12.72
N VAL A 5 -17.87 -42.55 11.79
CA VAL A 5 -19.31 -42.27 11.60
C VAL A 5 -19.84 -41.06 12.41
N LEU A 6 -20.37 -40.09 11.64
CA LEU A 6 -21.21 -38.92 11.94
C LEU A 6 -20.48 -37.68 12.51
N SER A 7 -20.78 -36.43 12.18
CA SER A 7 -21.83 -35.70 11.43
C SER A 7 -21.45 -34.21 11.60
N GLY A 8 -21.74 -33.20 10.77
CA GLY A 8 -22.60 -33.04 9.61
C GLY A 8 -22.46 -31.58 9.14
N ARG A 9 -22.71 -31.37 7.85
CA ARG A 9 -22.86 -30.05 7.21
C ARG A 9 -24.16 -29.43 7.71
N ASN A 10 -24.12 -28.25 8.31
CA ASN A 10 -25.33 -27.45 8.51
C ASN A 10 -25.29 -26.21 7.62
N SER A 11 -25.84 -26.38 6.42
CA SER A 11 -26.47 -25.28 5.68
C SER A 11 -27.73 -24.89 6.47
N ALA A 12 -27.70 -23.74 7.14
CA ALA A 12 -28.89 -23.19 7.78
C ALA A 12 -29.73 -22.47 6.71
N VAL A 13 -30.72 -23.20 6.18
CA VAL A 13 -31.82 -22.66 5.40
C VAL A 13 -32.70 -21.86 6.36
N VAL A 14 -32.75 -20.53 6.19
CA VAL A 14 -33.67 -19.67 6.95
C VAL A 14 -35.07 -19.86 6.38
N ALA A 15 -35.90 -20.60 7.10
CA ALA A 15 -37.32 -20.75 6.81
C ALA A 15 -38.06 -19.46 7.17
N ALA A 16 -38.61 -18.78 6.17
CA ALA A 16 -39.51 -17.65 6.34
C ALA A 16 -40.84 -18.13 6.91
N SER A 17 -41.01 -18.05 8.24
CA SER A 17 -42.32 -18.23 8.87
C SER A 17 -43.10 -16.91 8.83
N LEU A 18 -44.08 -16.85 7.92
CA LEU A 18 -45.12 -15.81 7.88
C LEU A 18 -45.96 -15.90 9.17
N GLY A 19 -45.62 -15.08 10.16
CA GLY A 19 -46.37 -14.85 11.38
C GLY A 19 -46.22 -13.40 11.80
N ALA A 20 -47.23 -12.84 12.47
CA ALA A 20 -47.44 -11.40 12.73
C ALA A 20 -46.41 -10.72 13.66
N GLY A 21 -45.12 -10.84 13.39
CA GLY A 21 -44.00 -10.26 14.14
C GLY A 21 -42.84 -9.80 13.24
N ALA A 22 -43.12 -9.39 12.01
CA ALA A 22 -42.11 -9.08 10.98
C ALA A 22 -41.23 -7.84 11.24
N LEU A 23 -41.48 -7.04 12.29
CA LEU A 23 -40.75 -5.79 12.51
C LEU A 23 -39.44 -5.92 13.29
N VAL A 24 -39.22 -7.03 14.02
CA VAL A 24 -38.00 -7.15 14.85
C VAL A 24 -36.81 -7.73 14.08
N SER A 25 -37.06 -8.53 13.02
CA SER A 25 -35.96 -9.07 12.21
C SER A 25 -35.29 -8.03 11.31
N SER A 26 -35.95 -6.91 11.00
CA SER A 26 -35.32 -5.80 10.27
C SER A 26 -34.42 -4.94 11.16
N TYR A 27 -34.62 -4.95 12.49
CA TYR A 27 -33.86 -4.12 13.42
C TYR A 27 -32.47 -4.67 13.77
N ILE A 28 -32.16 -5.93 13.42
CA ILE A 28 -30.85 -6.56 13.70
C ILE A 28 -29.96 -6.66 12.44
N MET A 29 -30.25 -5.87 11.39
CA MET A 29 -29.39 -5.76 10.20
C MET A 29 -28.93 -4.31 9.94
N THR A 30 -29.01 -3.43 10.93
CA THR A 30 -28.53 -2.05 10.83
C THR A 30 -27.24 -1.91 11.65
N GLU A 31 -26.20 -1.44 10.97
CA GLU A 31 -24.85 -1.13 11.47
C GLU A 31 -23.84 -2.28 11.56
N SER A 32 -23.41 -2.73 10.39
CA SER A 32 -21.97 -2.79 10.14
C SER A 32 -21.68 -2.20 8.77
N GLY A 33 -22.03 -0.91 8.62
CA GLY A 33 -21.33 -0.05 7.68
C GLY A 33 -19.91 0.10 8.20
N VAL A 34 -19.03 -0.83 7.82
CA VAL A 34 -17.59 -0.59 7.90
C VAL A 34 -17.32 0.51 6.90
N SER A 35 -17.42 1.76 7.37
CA SER A 35 -16.73 2.87 6.72
C SER A 35 -15.29 2.40 6.53
N ALA A 36 -14.79 2.48 5.30
CA ALA A 36 -13.40 2.23 4.98
C ALA A 36 -12.54 3.23 5.76
N GLY A 37 -12.30 2.94 7.03
CA GLY A 37 -11.46 3.71 7.91
C GLY A 37 -10.09 3.74 7.27
N GLU A 38 -9.60 4.95 7.04
CA GLU A 38 -8.23 5.25 6.66
C GLU A 38 -7.31 4.39 7.51
N LYS A 39 -6.70 3.35 6.89
CA LYS A 39 -5.81 2.39 7.57
C LYS A 39 -4.50 3.10 7.91
N THR A 40 -4.57 4.01 8.86
CA THR A 40 -3.40 4.70 9.40
C THR A 40 -2.55 3.66 10.14
N LYS A 41 -1.27 3.64 9.81
CA LYS A 41 -0.32 2.69 10.41
C LYS A 41 -0.14 2.99 11.91
N LEU A 42 -0.03 1.93 12.71
CA LEU A 42 0.03 1.98 14.18
C LEU A 42 1.27 2.68 14.75
N TYR A 43 2.41 2.57 14.07
CA TYR A 43 3.69 3.09 14.55
C TYR A 43 3.93 4.52 14.06
N PRO A 44 4.92 5.27 14.57
CA PRO A 44 5.33 6.52 13.94
C PRO A 44 6.07 6.24 12.61
N PRO A 45 6.05 7.17 11.65
CA PRO A 45 6.77 7.01 10.38
C PRO A 45 8.27 6.72 10.50
N SER A 46 8.91 7.22 11.56
CA SER A 46 10.33 6.99 11.82
C SER A 46 10.65 5.52 12.18
N ALA A 47 9.69 4.77 12.73
CA ALA A 47 9.88 3.36 13.06
C ALA A 47 9.86 2.46 11.81
N ASP A 48 9.13 2.88 10.77
CA ASP A 48 9.02 2.17 9.50
C ASP A 48 10.08 2.63 8.47
N PHE A 49 10.90 3.62 8.80
CA PHE A 49 11.89 4.17 7.87
C PHE A 49 13.01 3.14 7.58
N PRO A 50 13.33 2.86 6.31
CA PRO A 50 14.31 1.84 5.96
C PRO A 50 15.74 2.25 6.32
N ASP A 51 16.56 1.28 6.75
CA ASP A 51 18.00 1.50 6.94
C ASP A 51 18.74 1.43 5.60
N LEU A 52 19.11 2.60 5.08
CA LEU A 52 19.74 2.75 3.76
C LEU A 52 21.24 3.10 3.82
N ARG A 53 21.89 2.92 4.98
CA ARG A 53 23.30 3.34 5.19
C ARG A 53 24.32 2.65 4.27
N LYS A 54 23.96 1.51 3.67
CA LYS A 54 24.83 0.70 2.79
C LYS A 54 24.33 0.64 1.35
N HIS A 55 23.39 1.50 0.97
CA HIS A 55 22.70 1.45 -0.32
C HIS A 55 23.24 2.48 -1.29
N ASN A 56 23.44 2.06 -2.53
CA ASN A 56 23.87 2.92 -3.63
C ASN A 56 22.87 2.83 -4.80
N ASN A 57 21.72 3.48 -4.63
CA ASN A 57 20.71 3.64 -5.67
C ASN A 57 20.11 5.06 -5.62
N CYS A 58 19.42 5.48 -6.69
CA CYS A 58 18.85 6.82 -6.80
C CYS A 58 17.79 7.08 -5.71
N MET A 59 16.91 6.11 -5.45
CA MET A 59 15.89 6.18 -4.40
C MET A 59 16.52 6.45 -3.02
N ALA A 60 17.57 5.72 -2.65
CA ALA A 60 18.25 5.90 -1.37
C ALA A 60 18.95 7.25 -1.23
N SER A 61 19.36 7.86 -2.35
CA SER A 61 19.93 9.21 -2.36
C SER A 61 18.86 10.30 -2.17
N ALA A 62 17.62 10.03 -2.60
CA ALA A 62 16.51 10.98 -2.59
C ALA A 62 15.58 10.85 -1.37
N LEU A 63 15.47 9.65 -0.80
CA LEU A 63 14.57 9.38 0.33
C LEU A 63 15.08 10.07 1.61
N THR A 64 14.24 10.90 2.20
CA THR A 64 14.50 11.51 3.52
C THR A 64 13.40 11.13 4.50
N PRO A 65 13.66 11.13 5.83
CA PRO A 65 12.63 10.85 6.83
C PRO A 65 11.40 11.76 6.70
N ALA A 66 11.60 13.03 6.29
CA ALA A 66 10.52 13.99 6.07
C ALA A 66 9.67 13.68 4.83
N ILE A 67 10.28 13.18 3.74
CA ILE A 67 9.54 12.71 2.55
C ILE A 67 8.78 11.43 2.90
N TYR A 68 9.45 10.46 3.52
CA TYR A 68 8.82 9.21 3.92
C TYR A 68 7.61 9.45 4.82
N GLY A 69 7.75 10.29 5.86
CA GLY A 69 6.65 10.61 6.77
C GLY A 69 5.42 11.24 6.12
N ARG A 70 5.58 11.93 4.99
CA ARG A 70 4.46 12.55 4.26
C ARG A 70 3.80 11.63 3.22
N LEU A 71 4.54 10.64 2.72
CA LEU A 71 4.07 9.74 1.66
C LEU A 71 3.63 8.36 2.18
N ARG A 72 4.15 7.95 3.34
CA ARG A 72 3.92 6.67 4.00
C ARG A 72 2.46 6.21 4.05
N ASP A 73 1.58 7.12 4.46
CA ASP A 73 0.18 6.83 4.70
C ASP A 73 -0.69 7.13 3.46
N LYS A 74 -0.07 7.61 2.37
CA LYS A 74 -0.76 7.82 1.09
C LYS A 74 -0.85 6.53 0.29
N LEU A 75 -1.97 6.38 -0.40
CA LEU A 75 -2.23 5.29 -1.32
C LEU A 75 -2.73 5.85 -2.65
N THR A 76 -2.44 5.15 -3.73
CA THR A 76 -3.05 5.39 -5.04
C THR A 76 -4.49 4.85 -5.05
N PRO A 77 -5.31 5.18 -6.06
CA PRO A 77 -6.65 4.62 -6.21
C PRO A 77 -6.68 3.09 -6.24
N ASN A 78 -5.59 2.45 -6.67
CA ASN A 78 -5.44 0.99 -6.73
C ASN A 78 -4.81 0.40 -5.46
N ASN A 79 -4.74 1.16 -4.37
CA ASN A 79 -4.12 0.76 -3.10
C ASN A 79 -2.62 0.45 -3.20
N TRP A 80 -1.89 1.14 -4.08
CA TRP A 80 -0.44 1.07 -4.15
C TRP A 80 0.19 2.07 -3.16
N SER A 81 1.22 1.63 -2.43
CA SER A 81 1.87 2.40 -1.37
C SER A 81 3.32 2.75 -1.70
N VAL A 82 3.86 3.78 -1.03
CA VAL A 82 5.28 4.16 -1.18
C VAL A 82 6.23 3.02 -0.79
N ASP A 83 5.86 2.17 0.18
CA ASP A 83 6.69 1.02 0.57
C ASP A 83 6.82 0.03 -0.58
N GLN A 84 5.72 -0.25 -1.28
CA GLN A 84 5.75 -1.12 -2.46
C GLN A 84 6.57 -0.51 -3.60
N CYS A 85 6.55 0.82 -3.76
CA CYS A 85 7.41 1.50 -4.73
C CYS A 85 8.89 1.28 -4.43
N ILE A 86 9.32 1.43 -3.18
CA ILE A 86 10.74 1.44 -2.79
C ILE A 86 11.29 0.07 -2.41
N GLN A 87 10.44 -0.94 -2.21
CA GLN A 87 10.83 -2.27 -1.73
C GLN A 87 12.02 -2.86 -2.49
N THR A 88 12.01 -2.75 -3.82
CA THR A 88 13.12 -3.23 -4.66
C THR A 88 14.45 -2.53 -4.34
N GLY A 89 14.46 -1.22 -4.06
CA GLY A 89 15.68 -0.51 -3.69
C GLY A 89 16.09 -0.71 -2.24
N VAL A 90 15.16 -1.07 -1.35
CA VAL A 90 15.48 -1.45 0.03
C VAL A 90 16.13 -2.84 0.07
N ASP A 91 15.60 -3.79 -0.67
CA ASP A 91 16.11 -5.18 -0.69
C ASP A 91 17.43 -5.31 -1.47
N ASN A 92 17.65 -4.43 -2.45
CA ASN A 92 18.81 -4.46 -3.31
C ASN A 92 19.71 -3.24 -3.05
N PRO A 93 20.74 -3.35 -2.18
CA PRO A 93 21.65 -2.26 -1.85
C PRO A 93 22.47 -1.77 -3.05
N GLY A 94 22.47 -2.51 -4.16
CA GLY A 94 23.09 -2.12 -5.41
C GLY A 94 24.57 -2.51 -5.48
N HIS A 95 25.29 -1.86 -6.38
CA HIS A 95 26.69 -2.15 -6.67
C HIS A 95 27.52 -0.86 -6.57
N PRO A 96 28.77 -0.89 -6.09
CA PRO A 96 29.59 0.32 -5.91
C PRO A 96 29.79 1.14 -7.20
N PHE A 97 29.81 0.48 -8.36
CA PHE A 97 30.14 1.12 -9.64
C PHE A 97 28.92 1.42 -10.52
N ILE A 98 27.75 0.83 -10.24
CA ILE A 98 26.55 0.99 -11.06
C ILE A 98 25.40 1.38 -10.15
N LYS A 99 24.91 2.63 -10.34
CA LYS A 99 23.79 3.18 -9.60
C LYS A 99 22.48 2.76 -10.26
N THR A 100 21.68 1.95 -9.58
CA THR A 100 20.33 1.58 -10.03
C THR A 100 19.32 2.62 -9.56
N VAL A 101 18.09 2.58 -10.11
CA VAL A 101 17.02 3.51 -9.71
C VAL A 101 16.54 3.20 -8.29
N GLY A 102 16.22 1.94 -7.98
CA GLY A 102 15.82 1.51 -6.64
C GLY A 102 14.35 1.79 -6.27
N MET A 103 13.49 2.10 -7.24
CA MET A 103 12.05 2.15 -7.02
C MET A 103 11.26 1.89 -8.31
N VAL A 104 10.00 1.50 -8.17
CA VAL A 104 9.06 1.22 -9.27
C VAL A 104 7.72 1.90 -9.04
N ALA A 105 7.00 2.20 -10.12
CA ALA A 105 5.60 2.61 -10.08
C ALA A 105 4.71 1.37 -10.25
N GLY A 106 3.67 1.24 -9.42
CA GLY A 106 2.70 0.14 -9.54
C GLY A 106 1.55 0.45 -10.50
N ASP A 107 1.24 1.73 -10.65
CA ASP A 107 0.19 2.29 -11.50
C ASP A 107 0.60 3.68 -12.02
N GLU A 108 -0.25 4.29 -12.84
CA GLU A 108 0.00 5.62 -13.42
C GLU A 108 0.01 6.70 -12.34
N GLU A 109 -0.94 6.63 -11.41
CA GLU A 109 -1.12 7.60 -10.34
C GLU A 109 0.06 7.63 -9.35
N SER A 110 0.87 6.57 -9.29
CA SER A 110 2.09 6.51 -8.49
C SER A 110 3.03 7.69 -8.77
N TYR A 111 3.15 8.13 -10.03
CA TYR A 111 4.02 9.26 -10.39
C TYR A 111 3.50 10.59 -9.85
N GLU A 112 2.19 10.74 -9.67
CA GLU A 112 1.58 11.96 -9.13
C GLU A 112 1.50 11.93 -7.60
N VAL A 113 0.97 10.84 -7.04
CA VAL A 113 0.77 10.69 -5.58
C VAL A 113 2.10 10.73 -4.84
N PHE A 114 3.14 10.12 -5.42
CA PHE A 114 4.48 10.04 -4.86
C PHE A 114 5.50 10.89 -5.63
N ALA A 115 5.05 11.92 -6.37
CA ALA A 115 5.91 12.84 -7.15
C ALA A 115 7.08 13.38 -6.32
N GLU A 116 6.86 13.61 -5.04
CA GLU A 116 7.88 14.14 -4.15
C GLU A 116 9.16 13.28 -4.02
N ILE A 117 9.06 11.97 -4.21
CA ILE A 117 10.23 11.09 -4.33
C ILE A 117 10.56 10.73 -5.78
N PHE A 118 9.56 10.62 -6.67
CA PHE A 118 9.81 10.30 -8.08
C PHE A 118 10.57 11.42 -8.79
N ASP A 119 10.20 12.69 -8.59
CA ASP A 119 10.83 13.83 -9.27
C ASP A 119 12.34 13.93 -9.02
N PRO A 120 12.85 13.90 -7.76
CA PRO A 120 14.30 13.92 -7.52
C PRO A 120 15.00 12.67 -8.07
N VAL A 121 14.34 11.50 -8.06
CA VAL A 121 14.90 10.26 -8.63
C VAL A 121 14.98 10.34 -10.16
N ILE A 122 13.96 10.86 -10.82
CA ILE A 122 13.93 11.09 -12.27
C ILE A 122 15.06 12.06 -12.65
N LYS A 123 15.20 13.15 -11.91
CA LYS A 123 16.25 14.15 -12.12
C LYS A 123 17.65 13.58 -11.98
N ASP A 124 17.90 12.78 -10.95
CA ASP A 124 19.19 12.10 -10.74
C ASP A 124 19.48 11.09 -11.86
N ARG A 125 18.47 10.28 -12.25
CA ARG A 125 18.65 9.23 -13.26
C ARG A 125 18.80 9.76 -14.69
N HIS A 126 18.19 10.91 -14.99
CA HIS A 126 18.15 11.53 -16.32
C HIS A 126 19.01 12.80 -16.40
N ASN A 127 20.11 12.85 -15.64
CA ASN A 127 21.15 13.88 -15.75
C ASN A 127 20.62 15.33 -15.69
N GLY A 128 19.67 15.60 -14.80
CA GLY A 128 19.14 16.93 -14.56
C GLY A 128 17.81 17.26 -15.21
N TYR A 129 17.20 16.33 -15.96
CA TYR A 129 15.83 16.51 -16.45
C TYR A 129 14.85 16.66 -15.27
N ASP A 130 14.18 17.80 -15.19
CA ASP A 130 13.23 18.11 -14.12
C ASP A 130 11.79 17.97 -14.63
N PRO A 131 11.06 16.90 -14.26
CA PRO A 131 9.70 16.66 -14.75
C PRO A 131 8.70 17.75 -14.33
N ARG A 132 9.04 18.58 -13.32
CA ARG A 132 8.18 19.69 -12.89
C ARG A 132 8.22 20.88 -13.83
N ASN A 133 9.36 21.08 -14.49
CA ASN A 133 9.68 22.31 -15.22
C ASN A 133 9.98 22.07 -16.70
N MET A 134 10.18 20.82 -17.11
CA MET A 134 10.52 20.43 -18.47
C MET A 134 9.44 19.52 -19.05
N LYS A 135 9.17 19.67 -20.35
CA LYS A 135 8.28 18.76 -21.09
C LYS A 135 9.13 17.85 -21.97
N HIS A 136 8.79 16.56 -21.96
CA HIS A 136 9.37 15.63 -22.93
C HIS A 136 8.84 16.00 -24.34
N PRO A 137 9.69 16.02 -25.38
CA PRO A 137 9.28 16.28 -26.75
C PRO A 137 8.34 15.20 -27.31
#